data_AF-A0A8H7PDW1-F1
#
_entry.id   AF-A0A8H7PDW1-F1
#
_cell.length_a   1.000
_cell.length_b   1.000
_cell.length_c   1.000
_cell.angle_alpha   90.00
_cell.angle_beta   90.00
_cell.angle_gamma   90.00
#
_symmetry.space_group_name_H-M   'P 1'
#
loop_
_entity.id
_entity.type
_entity.pdbx_description
1 polymer ?
#
loop_
_entity_poly.entity_id
_entity_poly.type
_entity_poly.pdbx_seq_one_letter_code
_entity_poly.pdbx_strand_id
1 'polypeptide(L)'
;MLGYPDSAEDQPAYPYGLSICLDDETLAKLGITELPKVGTVMQLTALVEVCSVSQYENQDGADNSLSLQITDMELAAGNGAEKPIANRIYGE
;
A
#
# COMPACT_ATOMS: atom_id res chain seq x y z
N MET A 1 -14.80 24.08 -19.92
CA MET A 1 -14.69 22.94 -20.85
C MET A 1 -14.22 21.77 -20.00
N LEU A 2 -15.14 20.90 -19.58
CA LEU A 2 -14.83 19.72 -18.76
C LEU A 2 -14.40 18.59 -19.70
N GLY A 3 -13.17 18.13 -19.57
CA GLY A 3 -12.64 17.00 -20.32
C GLY A 3 -11.73 16.17 -19.43
N TYR A 4 -12.30 15.15 -18.81
CA TYR A 4 -11.55 13.98 -18.36
C TYR A 4 -12.32 12.73 -18.78
N PRO A 5 -11.85 12.09 -19.84
CA PRO A 5 -11.86 10.65 -19.87
C PRO A 5 -10.44 10.23 -20.24
N ASP A 6 -9.55 10.18 -19.24
CA ASP A 6 -8.33 9.41 -19.42
C ASP A 6 -8.49 8.13 -18.60
N SER A 7 -8.38 7.03 -19.32
CA SER A 7 -8.83 5.71 -18.93
C SER A 7 -8.14 5.24 -17.64
N ALA A 8 -8.94 4.78 -16.68
CA ALA A 8 -8.49 4.28 -15.38
C ALA A 8 -7.72 2.94 -15.45
N GLU A 9 -7.16 2.59 -16.61
CA GLU A 9 -6.49 1.29 -16.84
C GLU A 9 -4.96 1.35 -16.82
N ASP A 10 -4.34 2.55 -16.93
CA ASP A 10 -2.87 2.71 -16.95
C ASP A 10 -2.31 3.56 -15.79
N GLN A 11 -3.15 3.99 -14.85
CA GLN A 11 -2.67 4.75 -13.69
C GLN A 11 -2.31 3.83 -12.52
N PRO A 12 -1.22 4.14 -11.79
CA PRO A 12 -0.81 3.35 -10.64
C PRO A 12 -1.95 3.31 -9.61
N ALA A 13 -2.41 2.12 -9.25
CA ALA A 13 -3.53 1.95 -8.31
C ALA A 13 -3.23 2.57 -6.93
N TYR A 14 -1.94 2.76 -6.61
CA TYR A 14 -1.49 3.39 -5.38
C TYR A 14 -0.32 4.35 -5.65
N PRO A 15 -0.27 5.51 -4.97
CA PRO A 15 0.83 6.46 -5.10
C PRO A 15 2.15 5.90 -4.55
N TYR A 16 3.26 6.45 -5.05
CA TYR A 16 4.59 6.10 -4.61
C TYR A 16 4.77 6.34 -3.10
N GLY A 17 5.41 5.39 -2.41
CA GLY A 17 5.84 5.55 -1.01
C GLY A 17 5.01 4.81 0.03
N LEU A 18 3.90 4.15 -0.34
CA LEU A 18 3.15 3.28 0.57
C LEU A 18 3.87 1.93 0.75
N SER A 19 4.98 1.95 1.50
CA SER A 19 5.82 0.79 1.79
C SER A 19 5.99 0.62 3.30
N ILE A 20 5.93 -0.63 3.76
CA ILE A 20 6.15 -0.99 5.16
C ILE A 20 7.45 -1.81 5.24
N CYS A 21 8.33 -1.47 6.18
CA CYS A 21 9.52 -2.25 6.49
C CYS A 21 9.27 -3.03 7.78
N LEU A 22 9.47 -4.35 7.75
CA LEU A 22 9.31 -5.22 8.92
C LEU A 22 10.70 -5.62 9.41
N ASP A 23 10.98 -5.34 10.68
CA ASP A 23 12.22 -5.73 11.35
C ASP A 23 12.10 -7.13 11.99
N ASP A 24 13.20 -7.63 12.54
CA ASP A 24 13.26 -8.96 13.16
C ASP A 24 12.22 -9.15 14.27
N GLU A 25 11.96 -8.10 15.06
CA GLU A 25 10.95 -8.15 16.13
C GLU A 25 9.54 -8.27 15.56
N THR A 26 9.22 -7.50 14.52
CA THR A 26 7.92 -7.51 13.86
C THR A 26 7.69 -8.83 13.13
N LEU A 27 8.70 -9.37 12.45
CA LEU A 27 8.64 -10.69 11.83
C LEU A 27 8.40 -11.80 12.86
N ALA A 28 9.06 -11.74 14.01
CA ALA A 28 8.85 -12.69 15.10
C ALA A 28 7.42 -12.62 15.66
N LYS A 29 6.84 -11.42 15.81
CA LYS A 29 5.43 -11.23 16.23
C LYS A 29 4.43 -11.80 15.22
N LEU A 30 4.76 -11.72 13.94
CA LEU A 30 3.98 -12.31 12.85
C LEU A 30 4.18 -13.83 12.70
N GLY A 31 5.06 -14.43 13.51
CA GLY A 31 5.38 -15.86 13.45
C GLY A 31 6.21 -16.24 12.23
N ILE A 32 6.83 -15.28 11.54
CA ILE A 32 7.69 -15.52 10.38
C ILE A 32 9.08 -15.88 10.89
N THR A 33 9.39 -17.17 10.91
CA THR A 33 10.70 -17.70 11.28
C THR A 33 11.60 -17.95 10.07
N GLU A 34 11.00 -18.13 8.89
CA GLU A 34 11.71 -18.29 7.62
C GLU A 34 11.40 -17.11 6.69
N LEU A 35 12.45 -16.41 6.24
CA LEU A 35 12.29 -15.25 5.38
C LEU A 35 11.81 -15.68 3.98
N PRO A 36 10.70 -15.11 3.47
CA PRO A 36 10.27 -15.36 2.11
C PRO A 36 11.28 -14.83 1.10
N LYS A 37 11.35 -15.47 -0.08
CA LYS A 37 12.27 -15.04 -1.14
C LYS A 37 11.86 -13.67 -1.68
N VAL A 38 12.85 -12.89 -2.12
CA VAL A 38 12.60 -11.62 -2.83
C VAL A 38 11.67 -11.87 -4.01
N GLY A 39 10.62 -11.05 -4.13
CA GLY A 39 9.59 -11.16 -5.16
C GLY A 39 8.42 -12.08 -4.80
N THR A 40 8.43 -12.74 -3.64
CA THR A 40 7.26 -13.50 -3.15
C THR A 40 6.09 -12.55 -2.93
N VAL A 41 4.92 -12.90 -3.47
CA VAL A 41 3.69 -12.14 -3.23
C VAL A 41 3.03 -12.66 -1.96
N MET A 42 2.74 -11.75 -1.05
CA MET A 42 2.04 -12.03 0.21
C MET A 42 0.81 -11.13 0.32
N GLN A 43 -0.22 -11.62 0.99
CA GLN A 43 -1.38 -10.82 1.35
C GLN A 43 -1.18 -10.30 2.78
N LEU A 44 -1.28 -8.98 2.93
CA LEU A 44 -1.24 -8.28 4.22
C LEU A 44 -2.67 -7.94 4.63
N THR A 45 -3.07 -8.40 5.81
CA THR A 45 -4.31 -7.99 6.48
C THR A 45 -3.92 -7.22 7.73
N ALA A 46 -4.41 -6.01 7.90
CA ALA A 46 -4.07 -5.18 9.06
C ALA A 46 -5.29 -4.43 9.59
N LEU A 47 -5.38 -4.33 10.92
CA LEU A 47 -6.22 -3.36 11.61
C LEU A 47 -5.39 -2.13 11.91
N VAL A 48 -5.99 -0.96 11.67
CA VAL A 48 -5.33 0.33 11.80
C VAL A 48 -6.18 1.31 12.58
N GLU A 49 -5.52 2.12 13.39
CA GLU A 49 -6.10 3.29 14.05
C GLU A 49 -5.72 4.56 13.29
N VAL A 50 -6.67 5.48 13.12
CA VAL A 50 -6.41 6.78 12.50
C VAL A 50 -5.77 7.69 13.53
N CYS A 51 -4.49 8.03 13.35
CA CYS A 51 -3.75 8.86 14.29
C CYS A 51 -3.89 10.36 14.03
N SER A 52 -4.06 10.74 12.77
CA SER A 52 -4.25 12.14 12.40
C SER A 52 -5.03 12.24 11.11
N VAL A 53 -5.88 13.25 11.03
CA VAL A 53 -6.56 13.66 9.81
C VAL A 53 -6.17 15.10 9.55
N SER A 54 -5.71 15.39 8.34
CA SER A 54 -5.43 16.75 7.89
C SER A 54 -6.19 17.01 6.62
N GLN A 55 -6.94 18.11 6.63
CA GLN A 55 -7.64 18.64 5.48
C GLN A 55 -7.16 20.07 5.28
N TYR A 56 -6.60 20.36 4.11
CA TYR A 56 -6.13 21.69 3.74
C TYR A 56 -6.87 22.16 2.49
N GLU A 57 -7.63 23.24 2.63
CA GLU A 57 -8.27 23.91 1.50
C GLU A 57 -7.28 24.89 0.86
N ASN A 58 -7.00 24.70 -0.42
CA ASN A 58 -6.16 25.56 -1.24
C ASN A 58 -7.01 26.20 -2.37
N GLN A 59 -6.42 27.06 -3.21
CA GLN A 59 -7.16 27.73 -4.30
C GLN A 59 -7.67 26.77 -5.39
N ASP A 60 -7.10 25.57 -5.48
CA ASP A 60 -7.39 24.55 -6.49
C ASP A 60 -8.27 23.39 -5.97
N GLY A 61 -8.52 23.30 -4.65
CA GLY A 61 -9.33 22.24 -4.05
C GLY A 61 -8.98 21.95 -2.58
N ALA A 62 -9.50 20.84 -2.06
CA ALA A 62 -9.20 20.36 -0.71
C ALA A 62 -8.26 19.15 -0.78
N ASP A 63 -7.07 19.29 -0.18
CA ASP A 63 -6.11 18.19 0.00
C ASP A 63 -6.42 17.47 1.31
N ASN A 64 -6.68 16.17 1.22
CA ASN A 64 -6.95 15.32 2.38
C ASN A 64 -5.78 14.34 2.57
N SER A 65 -5.29 14.25 3.80
CA SER A 65 -4.32 13.24 4.20
C SER A 65 -4.70 12.64 5.54
N LEU A 66 -4.34 11.37 5.72
CA LEU A 66 -4.57 10.65 6.96
C LEU A 66 -3.35 9.81 7.30
N SER A 67 -3.04 9.71 8.60
CA SER A 67 -1.99 8.85 9.12
C SER A 67 -2.61 7.65 9.81
N LEU A 68 -2.13 6.46 9.48
CA LEU A 68 -2.60 5.19 10.02
C LEU A 68 -1.52 4.54 10.87
N GLN A 69 -1.88 4.14 12.09
CA GLN A 69 -1.05 3.28 12.93
C GLN A 69 -1.60 1.87 12.89
N ILE A 70 -0.74 0.90 12.59
CA ILE A 70 -1.11 -0.51 12.59
C ILE A 70 -1.16 -1.01 14.04
N THR A 71 -2.29 -1.61 14.43
CA THR A 71 -2.50 -2.19 15.77
C THR A 71 -2.36 -3.70 15.75
N ASP A 72 -2.92 -4.33 14.72
CA ASP A 72 -2.91 -5.77 14.51
C ASP A 72 -2.59 -6.07 13.06
N MET A 73 -1.79 -7.10 12.82
CA MET A 73 -1.29 -7.42 11.49
C MET A 73 -1.21 -8.94 11.31
N GLU A 74 -1.55 -9.40 10.12
CA GLU A 74 -1.43 -10.78 9.67
C GLU A 74 -0.86 -10.81 8.24
N LEU A 75 0.04 -11.77 7.98
CA LEU A 75 0.60 -12.04 6.66
C LEU A 75 0.24 -13.46 6.22
N ALA A 76 -0.35 -13.58 5.03
CA ALA A 76 -0.69 -14.85 4.41
C ALA A 76 -0.04 -14.98 3.02
N ALA A 77 0.03 -16.22 2.50
CA ALA A 77 0.44 -16.44 1.11
C ALA A 77 -0.54 -15.73 0.17
N GLY A 78 -0.03 -14.86 -0.70
CA GLY A 78 -0.84 -14.07 -1.63
C GLY A 78 -0.96 -14.77 -2.98
N ASN A 79 -2.16 -14.78 -3.55
CA ASN A 79 -2.40 -15.27 -4.92
C ASN A 79 -2.13 -14.13 -5.93
N GLY A 80 -0.89 -13.69 -6.07
CA GLY A 80 -0.52 -12.62 -7.00
C GLY A 80 -0.17 -13.12 -8.40
N ALA A 81 -0.76 -12.51 -9.44
CA ALA A 81 -0.45 -12.79 -10.85
C ALA A 81 1.04 -12.56 -11.20
N GLU A 82 1.64 -13.40 -12.04
CA GLU A 82 3.09 -13.49 -12.36
C GLU A 82 3.77 -12.22 -12.96
N LYS A 83 3.09 -11.08 -13.06
CA LYS A 83 3.67 -9.85 -13.64
C LYS A 83 4.75 -9.23 -12.73
N PRO A 84 5.82 -8.62 -13.28
CA PRO A 84 6.84 -7.91 -12.51
C PRO A 84 6.22 -6.83 -11.59
N ILE A 85 6.78 -6.64 -10.40
CA ILE A 85 6.28 -5.65 -9.42
C ILE A 85 6.22 -4.23 -10.01
N ALA A 86 7.17 -3.86 -10.86
CA ALA A 86 7.20 -2.58 -11.55
C ALA A 86 5.92 -2.34 -12.38
N ASN A 87 5.51 -3.31 -13.21
CA ASN A 87 4.31 -3.19 -14.04
C ASN A 87 3.02 -3.13 -13.19
N ARG A 88 3.03 -3.71 -11.98
CA ARG A 88 1.89 -3.63 -11.05
C ARG A 88 1.80 -2.26 -10.35
N ILE A 89 2.95 -1.63 -10.09
CA ILE A 89 3.03 -0.34 -9.41
C ILE A 89 2.90 0.81 -10.40
N TYR A 90 3.38 0.70 -11.64
CA TYR A 90 3.57 1.83 -12.55
C TYR A 90 2.73 1.77 -13.85
N GLY A 91 1.97 0.70 -14.09
CA GLY A 91 1.37 0.47 -15.42
C GLY A 91 2.41 -0.04 -16.44
N GLU A 92 1.99 -0.29 -17.69
CA GLU A 92 2.90 -0.56 -18.81
C GLU A 92 3.27 0.71 -19.59
#